data_AF-A0A7C4FPG0-F1
#
_entry.id   AF-A0A7C4FPG0-F1
#
_cell.length_a   1.000
_cell.length_b   1.000
_cell.length_c   1.000
_cell.angle_alpha   90.00
_cell.angle_beta   90.00
_cell.angle_gamma   90.00
#
_symmetry.space_group_name_H-M   'P 1'
#
loop_
_entity.id
_entity.type
_entity.pdbx_description
1 polymer ?
#
loop_
_entity_poly.entity_id
_entity_poly.type
_entity_poly.pdbx_seq_one_letter_code
_entity_poly.pdbx_strand_id
1 'polypeptide(L)'
;MEHIKPKPPKSHRCVFMDIIKVLKGKPIALDKDSIGCMGGKRYLGFSKEIMPDFEYFLSYGKEGLEGERYKKSPETGKEIMKRMPTFEAPAGYIVFKRIDL
;
A
#
# COMPACT_ATOMS: atom_id res chain seq x y z
N MET A 1 -11.78 -19.26 16.26
CA MET A 1 -11.69 -18.63 14.93
C MET A 1 -10.68 -19.44 14.16
N GLU A 2 -11.09 -20.19 13.14
CA GLU A 2 -10.12 -20.88 12.27
C GLU A 2 -9.17 -19.84 11.67
N HIS A 3 -7.88 -20.10 11.80
CA HIS A 3 -6.81 -19.26 11.25
C HIS A 3 -6.79 -19.42 9.73
N ILE A 4 -7.75 -18.81 9.04
CA ILE A 4 -7.75 -18.75 7.58
C ILE A 4 -6.62 -17.80 7.18
N LYS A 5 -5.49 -18.37 6.75
CA LYS A 5 -4.40 -17.59 6.18
C LYS A 5 -4.93 -16.79 4.98
N PRO A 6 -4.74 -15.46 4.94
CA PRO A 6 -5.09 -14.65 3.78
C PRO A 6 -4.45 -15.20 2.50
N LYS A 7 -5.25 -15.29 1.43
CA LYS A 7 -4.76 -15.83 0.15
C LYS A 7 -3.93 -14.77 -0.59
N PRO A 8 -2.82 -15.16 -1.25
CA PRO A 8 -2.09 -14.28 -2.14
C PRO A 8 -3.01 -13.67 -3.22
N PRO A 9 -2.72 -12.43 -3.66
CA PRO A 9 -3.47 -11.80 -4.73
C PRO A 9 -3.16 -12.48 -6.07
N LYS A 10 -4.18 -12.72 -6.89
CA LYS A 10 -4.02 -13.34 -8.22
C LYS A 10 -3.38 -12.39 -9.24
N SER A 11 -3.47 -11.09 -9.01
CA SER A 11 -2.97 -10.02 -9.87
C SER A 11 -2.72 -8.77 -9.03
N HIS A 12 -2.07 -7.76 -9.61
CA HIS A 12 -1.88 -6.47 -8.95
C HIS A 12 -3.23 -5.90 -8.50
N ARG A 13 -3.34 -5.56 -7.21
CA ARG A 13 -4.57 -5.05 -6.59
C ARG A 13 -4.22 -4.03 -5.53
N CYS A 14 -4.81 -2.85 -5.63
CA CYS A 14 -4.65 -1.81 -4.64
C CYS A 14 -5.31 -2.19 -3.30
N VAL A 15 -4.68 -1.85 -2.17
CA VAL A 15 -5.23 -2.08 -0.82
C VAL A 15 -6.60 -1.41 -0.64
N PHE A 16 -6.86 -0.28 -1.29
CA PHE A 16 -8.17 0.37 -1.24
C PHE A 16 -9.28 -0.51 -1.82
N MET A 17 -9.00 -1.36 -2.82
CA MET A 17 -9.99 -2.33 -3.32
C MET A 17 -10.36 -3.40 -2.28
N ASP A 18 -9.44 -3.73 -1.38
CA ASP A 18 -9.73 -4.59 -0.24
C ASP A 18 -10.53 -3.86 0.82
N ILE A 19 -10.18 -2.61 1.13
CA ILE A 19 -10.92 -1.75 2.08
C ILE A 19 -12.36 -1.51 1.61
N ILE A 20 -12.63 -1.42 0.31
CA ILE A 20 -14.01 -1.34 -0.21
C ILE A 20 -14.88 -2.53 0.26
N LYS A 21 -14.32 -3.72 0.44
CA LYS A 21 -15.08 -4.87 0.98
C LYS A 21 -15.50 -4.62 2.42
N VAL A 22 -14.64 -3.97 3.19
CA VAL A 22 -14.89 -3.58 4.59
C VAL A 22 -16.02 -2.55 4.67
N LEU A 23 -16.02 -1.57 3.76
CA LEU A 23 -17.11 -0.60 3.61
C LEU A 23 -18.43 -1.25 3.20
N LYS A 24 -18.39 -2.44 2.60
CA LYS A 24 -19.56 -3.27 2.23
C LYS A 24 -19.88 -4.34 3.29
N GLY A 25 -19.43 -4.16 4.53
CA GLY A 25 -19.75 -5.05 5.65
C GLY A 25 -18.95 -6.36 5.72
N LYS A 26 -17.96 -6.56 4.83
CA LYS A 26 -17.13 -7.77 4.82
C LYS A 26 -15.80 -7.51 5.54
N PRO A 27 -15.56 -8.09 6.73
CA PRO A 27 -14.27 -7.97 7.39
C PRO A 27 -13.18 -8.66 6.55
N ILE A 28 -11.97 -8.14 6.62
CA ILE A 28 -10.80 -8.70 5.94
C ILE A 28 -9.61 -8.77 6.90
N ALA A 29 -8.75 -9.75 6.65
CA ALA A 29 -7.41 -9.82 7.23
C ALA A 29 -6.40 -9.84 6.06
N LEU A 30 -5.33 -9.07 6.22
CA LEU A 30 -4.22 -9.00 5.27
C LEU A 30 -2.90 -9.26 5.99
N ASP A 31 -1.94 -9.80 5.27
CA ASP A 31 -0.56 -10.03 5.67
C ASP A 31 0.39 -9.61 4.53
N LYS A 32 1.70 -9.76 4.74
CA LYS A 32 2.72 -9.41 3.74
C LYS A 32 2.55 -10.13 2.38
N ASP A 33 1.93 -11.31 2.38
CA ASP A 33 1.80 -12.19 1.20
C ASP A 33 0.47 -11.93 0.44
N SER A 34 -0.56 -11.43 1.12
CA SER A 34 -1.89 -11.18 0.55
C SER A 34 -2.12 -9.76 0.05
N ILE A 35 -1.25 -8.81 0.38
CA ILE A 35 -1.30 -7.44 -0.14
C ILE A 35 -0.76 -7.40 -1.58
N GLY A 36 -1.58 -6.88 -2.51
CA GLY A 36 -1.33 -6.91 -3.95
C GLY A 36 -0.63 -5.71 -4.58
N CYS A 37 -0.29 -4.68 -3.81
CA CYS A 37 0.45 -3.53 -4.31
C CYS A 37 1.59 -3.13 -3.37
N MET A 38 2.67 -2.58 -3.93
CA MET A 38 3.83 -2.12 -3.15
C MET A 38 3.48 -1.00 -2.18
N GLY A 39 2.64 -0.04 -2.60
CA GLY A 39 2.15 1.01 -1.72
C GLY A 39 1.42 0.46 -0.49
N GLY A 40 0.57 -0.55 -0.66
CA GLY A 40 -0.12 -1.21 0.46
C GLY A 40 0.86 -1.90 1.42
N LYS A 41 1.87 -2.61 0.90
CA LYS A 41 2.87 -3.28 1.74
C LYS A 41 3.67 -2.25 2.55
N ARG A 42 4.08 -1.15 1.91
CA ARG A 42 4.82 -0.06 2.56
C ARG A 42 4.02 0.64 3.64
N TYR A 43 2.87 1.19 3.26
CA TYR A 43 2.09 2.07 4.15
C TYR A 43 1.33 1.31 5.24
N LEU A 44 1.14 -0.01 5.10
CA LEU A 44 0.66 -0.86 6.19
C LEU A 44 1.80 -1.46 7.05
N GLY A 45 3.06 -1.14 6.76
CA GLY A 45 4.21 -1.50 7.60
C GLY A 45 4.79 -2.90 7.38
N PHE A 46 4.41 -3.59 6.29
CA PHE A 46 4.92 -4.93 5.94
C PHE A 46 6.16 -4.90 5.04
N SER A 47 6.58 -3.73 4.56
CA SER A 47 7.84 -3.53 3.84
C SER A 47 8.36 -2.11 4.05
N LYS A 48 9.68 -1.95 4.08
CA LYS A 48 10.35 -0.63 4.07
C LYS A 48 10.87 -0.26 2.67
N GLU A 49 10.69 -1.14 1.70
CA GLU A 49 11.16 -0.94 0.34
C GLU A 49 10.35 0.15 -0.37
N ILE A 50 11.03 0.81 -1.29
CA ILE A 50 10.44 1.77 -2.22
C ILE A 50 11.05 1.49 -3.58
N MET A 51 10.26 1.63 -4.63
CA MET A 51 10.77 1.43 -5.98
C MET A 51 11.83 2.50 -6.32
N PRO A 52 12.79 2.19 -7.21
CA PRO A 52 13.71 3.19 -7.74
C PRO A 52 12.96 4.37 -8.38
N ASP A 53 13.58 5.54 -8.36
CA ASP A 53 13.04 6.77 -8.98
C ASP A 53 11.62 7.13 -8.51
N PHE A 54 11.23 6.79 -7.27
CA PHE A 54 9.88 7.01 -6.75
C PHE A 54 9.42 8.47 -6.81
N GLU A 55 10.35 9.43 -6.74
CA GLU A 55 10.05 10.84 -6.93
C GLU A 55 9.54 11.18 -8.34
N TYR A 56 10.02 10.46 -9.36
CA TYR A 56 9.54 10.59 -10.74
C TYR A 56 8.19 9.91 -10.89
N PHE A 57 8.04 8.72 -10.29
CA PHE A 57 6.74 8.04 -10.21
C PHE A 57 5.67 8.93 -9.57
N LEU A 58 5.96 9.62 -8.46
CA LEU A 58 5.00 10.54 -7.83
C LEU A 58 4.73 11.82 -8.63
N SER A 59 5.56 12.14 -9.62
CA SER A 59 5.48 13.38 -10.40
C SER A 59 5.15 13.12 -11.86
N TYR A 60 5.95 13.62 -12.80
CA TYR A 60 5.64 13.56 -14.22
C TYR A 60 6.20 12.30 -14.92
N GLY A 61 6.87 11.41 -14.20
CA GLY A 61 7.50 10.21 -14.76
C GLY A 61 8.86 10.47 -15.41
N LYS A 62 9.42 9.43 -16.02
CA LYS A 62 10.64 9.46 -16.85
C LYS A 62 10.54 8.38 -17.91
N GLU A 63 11.52 8.29 -18.80
CA GLU A 63 11.58 7.20 -19.78
C GLU A 63 11.49 5.83 -19.08
N GLY A 64 10.54 5.00 -19.51
CA GLY A 64 10.26 3.69 -18.91
C GLY A 64 9.48 3.70 -17.59
N LEU A 65 9.07 4.87 -17.08
CA LEU A 65 8.32 5.01 -15.83
C LEU A 65 7.21 6.07 -15.96
N GLU A 66 5.96 5.60 -15.96
CA GLU A 66 4.81 6.50 -15.92
C GLU A 66 4.70 7.20 -14.55
N GLY A 67 4.36 8.49 -14.57
CA GLY A 67 4.16 9.31 -13.37
C GLY A 67 2.68 9.47 -12.99
N GLU A 68 2.39 9.37 -11.70
CA GLU A 68 1.05 9.56 -11.11
C GLU A 68 0.61 11.02 -11.01
N ARG A 69 1.55 11.97 -11.17
CA ARG A 69 1.31 13.43 -11.16
C ARG A 69 0.68 13.97 -9.86
N TYR A 70 0.91 13.28 -8.74
CA TYR A 70 0.52 13.75 -7.41
C TYR A 70 1.38 14.90 -6.90
N LYS A 71 2.64 14.98 -7.35
CA LYS A 71 3.59 16.06 -7.03
C LYS A 71 4.03 16.77 -8.29
N LYS A 72 4.24 18.08 -8.19
CA LYS A 72 4.61 18.92 -9.33
C LYS A 72 5.98 18.54 -9.91
N SER A 73 6.94 18.19 -9.05
CA SER A 73 8.31 17.88 -9.47
C SER A 73 8.95 16.75 -8.63
N PRO A 74 9.94 16.04 -9.17
CA PRO A 74 10.74 15.05 -8.44
C PRO A 74 11.42 15.62 -7.19
N GLU A 75 11.88 16.87 -7.22
CA GLU A 75 12.54 17.52 -6.08
C GLU A 75 11.57 17.65 -4.90
N THR A 76 10.31 18.01 -5.20
CA THR A 76 9.24 18.03 -4.18
C THR A 76 8.98 16.64 -3.62
N GLY A 77 8.98 15.61 -4.49
CA GLY A 77 8.85 14.22 -4.09
C GLY A 77 9.98 13.77 -3.13
N LYS A 78 11.23 14.10 -3.46
CA LYS A 78 12.41 13.83 -2.63
C LYS A 78 12.32 14.46 -1.25
N GLU A 79 11.93 15.74 -1.18
CA GLU A 79 11.80 16.43 0.11
C GLU A 79 10.71 15.84 1.00
N ILE A 80 9.58 15.42 0.41
CA ILE A 80 8.52 14.74 1.16
C ILE A 80 9.00 13.38 1.67
N MET A 81 9.69 12.61 0.83
CA MET A 81 10.23 11.30 1.22
C MET A 81 11.18 11.38 2.42
N LYS A 82 12.04 12.42 2.50
CA LYS A 82 12.94 12.64 3.64
C LYS A 82 12.21 12.83 4.98
N ARG A 83 10.98 13.34 4.93
CA ARG A 83 10.15 13.64 6.12
C ARG A 83 9.09 12.58 6.38
N MET A 84 8.90 11.64 5.45
CA MET A 84 7.86 10.65 5.53
C MET A 84 8.21 9.64 6.63
N PRO A 85 7.32 9.40 7.60
CA PRO A 85 7.61 8.47 8.68
C PRO A 85 7.75 7.05 8.13
N THR A 86 8.70 6.30 8.67
CA THR A 86 8.74 4.86 8.50
C THR A 86 7.77 4.21 9.48
N PHE A 87 7.01 3.23 9.02
CA PHE A 87 6.11 2.46 9.84
C PHE A 87 6.44 0.97 9.72
N GLU A 88 6.42 0.26 10.84
CA GLU A 88 6.61 -1.18 10.91
C GLU A 88 5.38 -1.79 11.55
N ALA A 89 4.79 -2.79 10.90
CA ALA A 89 3.58 -3.42 11.39
C ALA A 89 3.87 -4.10 12.75
N PRO A 90 3.07 -3.84 13.79
CA PRO A 90 3.30 -4.43 15.12
C PRO A 90 2.98 -5.93 15.18
N ALA A 91 2.41 -6.50 14.12
CA ALA A 91 2.00 -7.90 14.03
C ALA A 91 2.04 -8.40 12.58
N GLY A 92 1.99 -9.72 12.40
CA GLY A 92 1.97 -10.36 11.07
C GLY A 92 0.68 -10.17 10.27
N TYR A 93 -0.36 -9.62 10.89
CA TYR A 93 -1.66 -9.40 10.27
C TYR A 93 -2.20 -8.01 10.60
N ILE A 94 -2.85 -7.39 9.61
CA ILE A 94 -3.76 -6.27 9.82
C ILE A 94 -5.20 -6.75 9.59
N VAL A 95 -6.08 -6.41 10.53
CA VAL A 95 -7.49 -6.80 10.50
C VAL A 95 -8.33 -5.54 10.37
N PHE A 96 -9.11 -5.47 9.29
CA PHE A 96 -10.10 -4.42 9.12
C PHE A 96 -11.47 -4.95 9.51
N LYS A 97 -12.04 -4.36 10.56
CA LYS A 97 -13.41 -4.65 11.01
C LYS A 97 -14.41 -3.90 10.13
N ARG A 98 -15.61 -4.47 10.00
CA ARG A 98 -16.74 -3.84 9.28
C ARG A 98 -17.06 -2.45 9.87
N ILE A 99 -17.43 -1.50 9.01
CA ILE A 99 -17.69 -0.09 9.37
C ILE A 99 -19.19 0.23 9.48
N ASP A 100 -20.05 -0.69 9.06
CA ASP A 100 -21.52 -0.60 9.09
C ASP A 100 -22.14 -1.09 10.41
N LEU A 101 -21.42 -0.94 11.51
CA LEU A 101 -21.90 -1.20 12.88
C LEU A 101 -22.12 0.10 13.64
#